data_AF-A0A1Z5I8Y1-F1
#
_entry.id   AF-A0A1Z5I8Y1-F1
#
_cell.length_a   1.000
_cell.length_b   1.000
_cell.length_c   1.000
_cell.angle_alpha   90.00
_cell.angle_beta   90.00
_cell.angle_gamma   90.00
#
_symmetry.space_group_name_H-M   'P 1'
#
loop_
_entity.id
_entity.type
_entity.pdbx_description
1 polymer ?
#
loop_
_entity_poly.entity_id
_entity_poly.type
_entity_poly.pdbx_seq_one_letter_code
_entity_poly.pdbx_strand_id
1 'polypeptide(L)'
;MQSSLKKSLYLGLAAVSFVAAAGATTANASAKAATVKSDTTMTTAATSRNVTLTGTNAVYTKPGTVKGAKVVASTVTAKKLAESNKGAANFRAYRVAVTDRGSVYYKVVSFDGAYRGYVYGGKATDKFAGGVAAYNTTKDATAPKATDTFNLTATTSKDANTLFYAQPAYAQYKIGRATVNGSVLAATDKYAGASFTFDKAVTTSREGETWYEIASTKLSNGTTTTELNGAWVKASNVKNPQADPEATNDNSIKVVYQGSNGNVVAGADKTFVTTANTKANQKYTHETNGAGLSLDKFAEANVPAGYAYKGLVPDASYFGGTARALVAQAATSKVDLYVMDGNVAVPFTTTTTSKLTLTPTQQKEYLYGATADTVPAEHLAGAFAGQKLYSAAKNADGKYDVYTVSAQDTKDANNNVKFGQNVRLVLVKGTAVDSIPSTTPSEQGNSDFLN
;
A
#
# COMPACT_ATOMS: atom_id res chain seq x y z
N MET A 1 -59.55 24.16 -10.87
CA MET A 1 -59.46 22.76 -10.39
C MET A 1 -58.45 22.69 -9.26
N GLN A 2 -58.95 22.32 -8.08
CA GLN A 2 -58.31 21.75 -6.88
C GLN A 2 -56.98 22.33 -6.37
N SER A 3 -57.11 23.12 -5.30
CA SER A 3 -56.15 23.18 -4.20
C SER A 3 -56.38 22.02 -3.24
N SER A 4 -55.34 21.55 -2.56
CA SER A 4 -55.49 20.71 -1.37
C SER A 4 -54.43 21.03 -0.33
N LEU A 5 -54.73 21.97 0.57
CA LEU A 5 -54.17 21.99 1.93
C LEU A 5 -55.17 21.28 2.85
N LYS A 6 -54.71 20.25 3.55
CA LYS A 6 -55.36 19.52 4.65
C LYS A 6 -54.34 19.56 5.80
N LYS A 7 -54.63 19.76 7.09
CA LYS A 7 -55.84 19.81 7.93
C LYS A 7 -55.35 20.32 9.30
N SER A 8 -55.86 21.46 9.77
CA SER A 8 -56.78 21.59 10.92
C SER A 8 -56.21 21.22 12.31
N LEU A 9 -55.90 22.30 13.03
CA LEU A 9 -55.88 22.47 14.48
C LEU A 9 -57.24 22.06 15.09
N TYR A 10 -57.24 21.19 16.11
CA TYR A 10 -58.42 20.97 16.95
C TYR A 10 -58.07 21.33 18.40
N LEU A 11 -58.56 22.50 18.81
CA LEU A 11 -58.75 22.91 20.19
C LEU A 11 -60.02 22.22 20.70
N GLY A 12 -59.87 21.33 21.68
CA GLY A 12 -60.97 20.73 22.43
C GLY A 12 -60.88 21.15 23.89
N LEU A 13 -61.60 22.21 24.22
CA LEU A 13 -61.82 22.71 25.58
C LEU A 13 -62.87 21.81 26.24
N ALA A 14 -62.50 21.07 27.29
CA ALA A 14 -63.45 20.37 28.14
C ALA A 14 -63.18 20.77 29.60
N ALA A 15 -64.04 21.64 30.12
CA ALA A 15 -64.17 21.92 31.53
C ALA A 15 -65.19 20.94 32.14
N VAL A 16 -64.79 20.18 33.16
CA VAL A 16 -65.70 19.49 34.08
C VAL A 16 -65.15 19.71 35.50
N SER A 17 -65.96 20.34 36.33
CA SER A 17 -65.68 20.68 37.73
C SER A 17 -66.14 19.58 38.68
N PHE A 18 -65.37 19.44 39.76
CA PHE A 18 -65.70 18.93 41.12
C PHE A 18 -66.13 17.47 41.34
N VAL A 19 -65.20 16.69 41.93
CA VAL A 19 -65.46 15.93 43.16
C VAL A 19 -64.20 15.99 44.03
N ALA A 20 -64.33 16.50 45.26
CA ALA A 20 -63.32 16.36 46.30
C ALA A 20 -63.37 14.93 46.85
N ALA A 21 -62.28 14.17 46.70
CA ALA A 21 -62.03 12.95 47.44
C ALA A 21 -60.73 13.13 48.22
N ALA A 22 -60.83 13.05 49.54
CA ALA A 22 -59.71 13.09 50.46
C ALA A 22 -58.80 11.86 50.27
N GLY A 23 -57.49 12.09 50.41
CA GLY A 23 -56.55 11.09 50.92
C GLY A 23 -56.19 9.90 50.02
N ALA A 24 -55.23 10.12 49.12
CA ALA A 24 -54.19 9.11 48.86
C ALA A 24 -52.95 9.85 48.34
N THR A 25 -52.01 10.14 49.24
CA THR A 25 -50.63 10.41 48.82
C THR A 25 -50.14 9.13 48.15
N THR A 26 -50.18 9.06 46.83
CA THR A 26 -49.37 8.09 46.09
C THR A 26 -47.93 8.50 46.34
N ALA A 27 -47.34 7.96 47.41
CA ALA A 27 -45.92 7.89 47.58
C ALA A 27 -45.40 7.12 46.35
N ASN A 28 -44.97 7.87 45.34
CA ASN A 28 -44.11 7.34 44.29
C ASN A 28 -42.88 6.82 45.01
N ALA A 29 -42.83 5.52 45.29
CA ALA A 29 -41.66 4.86 45.84
C ALA A 29 -40.52 5.11 44.84
N SER A 30 -39.65 6.08 45.12
CA SER A 30 -38.49 6.33 44.28
C SER A 30 -37.64 5.07 44.32
N ALA A 31 -37.58 4.33 43.21
CA ALA A 31 -36.76 3.13 43.14
C ALA A 31 -35.33 3.49 43.61
N LYS A 32 -34.83 2.75 44.61
CA LYS A 32 -33.48 2.96 45.18
C LYS A 32 -32.47 3.09 44.03
N ALA A 33 -31.59 4.08 44.05
CA ALA A 33 -30.59 4.21 42.99
C ALA A 33 -29.68 2.97 42.95
N ALA A 34 -29.20 2.60 41.75
CA ALA A 34 -28.25 1.51 41.60
C ALA A 34 -26.89 1.88 42.25
N THR A 35 -26.10 0.87 42.60
CA THR A 35 -24.71 1.02 43.03
C THR A 35 -23.75 0.41 42.02
N VAL A 36 -22.48 0.85 42.02
CA VAL A 36 -21.45 0.29 41.14
C VAL A 36 -20.87 -0.96 41.81
N LYS A 37 -21.05 -2.12 41.18
CA LYS A 37 -20.51 -3.41 41.64
C LYS A 37 -19.05 -3.60 41.22
N SER A 38 -18.69 -3.18 40.01
CA SER A 38 -17.31 -3.20 39.53
C SER A 38 -17.08 -2.08 38.51
N ASP A 39 -15.82 -1.65 38.40
CA ASP A 39 -15.37 -0.70 37.38
C ASP A 39 -13.91 -1.00 37.06
N THR A 40 -13.66 -1.68 35.93
CA THR A 40 -12.35 -2.20 35.57
C THR A 40 -11.80 -1.55 34.31
N THR A 41 -10.48 -1.36 34.25
CA THR A 41 -9.79 -0.90 33.04
C THR A 41 -9.77 -2.00 32.00
N MET A 42 -10.07 -1.65 30.74
CA MET A 42 -9.99 -2.60 29.63
C MET A 42 -8.53 -2.86 29.24
N THR A 43 -8.17 -4.13 29.07
CA THR A 43 -6.80 -4.59 28.74
C THR A 43 -6.61 -4.99 27.27
N THR A 44 -7.68 -5.04 26.47
CA THR A 44 -7.59 -5.32 25.03
C THR A 44 -6.78 -4.25 24.29
N ALA A 45 -6.31 -4.57 23.08
CA ALA A 45 -5.56 -3.64 22.25
C ALA A 45 -6.27 -2.27 22.12
N ALA A 46 -5.50 -1.18 22.05
CA ALA A 46 -6.09 0.15 21.93
C ALA A 46 -6.96 0.29 20.68
N THR A 47 -6.52 -0.31 19.57
CA THR A 47 -7.17 -0.28 18.26
C THR A 47 -8.54 -0.97 18.25
N SER A 48 -8.76 -1.99 19.08
CA SER A 48 -10.05 -2.70 19.17
C SER A 48 -11.08 -2.03 20.09
N ARG A 49 -10.73 -0.86 20.66
CA ARG A 49 -11.57 -0.13 21.63
C ARG A 49 -12.10 1.20 21.10
N ASN A 50 -11.93 1.45 19.81
CA ASN A 50 -12.56 2.58 19.15
C ASN A 50 -14.06 2.34 19.02
N VAL A 51 -14.83 3.33 19.43
CA VAL A 51 -16.27 3.29 19.42
C VAL A 51 -16.83 4.59 18.87
N THR A 52 -18.05 4.53 18.36
CA THR A 52 -18.90 5.70 18.17
C THR A 52 -20.03 5.65 19.20
N LEU A 53 -20.54 6.82 19.58
CA LEU A 53 -21.82 6.89 20.28
C LEU A 53 -22.94 6.51 19.31
N THR A 54 -24.05 6.00 19.82
CA THR A 54 -25.25 5.69 19.01
C THR A 54 -26.34 6.75 19.13
N GLY A 55 -26.23 7.66 20.11
CA GLY A 55 -27.25 8.67 20.41
C GLY A 55 -28.48 8.15 21.15
N THR A 56 -28.63 6.83 21.33
CA THR A 56 -29.75 6.22 22.07
C THR A 56 -29.69 6.47 23.58
N ASN A 57 -28.48 6.73 24.10
CA ASN A 57 -28.21 6.94 25.51
C ASN A 57 -27.27 8.14 25.69
N ALA A 58 -27.45 8.87 26.79
CA ALA A 58 -26.57 9.97 27.17
C ALA A 58 -25.25 9.46 27.77
N VAL A 59 -24.25 10.34 27.80
CA VAL A 59 -22.99 10.15 28.52
C VAL A 59 -23.10 10.84 29.87
N TYR A 60 -22.70 10.15 30.94
CA TYR A 60 -22.85 10.60 32.32
C TYR A 60 -21.52 10.65 33.09
N THR A 61 -21.44 11.40 34.19
CA THR A 61 -20.23 11.47 35.03
C THR A 61 -19.89 10.15 35.75
N LYS A 62 -20.91 9.31 35.99
CA LYS A 62 -20.86 7.95 36.55
C LYS A 62 -22.01 7.15 35.91
N PRO A 63 -22.12 5.81 36.08
CA PRO A 63 -23.23 5.05 35.50
C PRO A 63 -24.59 5.71 35.76
N GLY A 64 -25.40 5.88 34.69
CA GLY A 64 -26.54 6.80 34.68
C GLY A 64 -27.66 6.49 35.69
N THR A 65 -27.74 5.25 36.17
CA THR A 65 -28.71 4.82 37.20
C THR A 65 -28.21 4.99 38.65
N VAL A 66 -26.96 5.43 38.83
CA VAL A 66 -26.33 5.61 40.14
C VAL A 66 -26.61 7.02 40.68
N LYS A 67 -26.78 7.13 42.01
CA LYS A 67 -27.07 8.40 42.67
C LYS A 67 -26.03 9.49 42.33
N GLY A 68 -26.53 10.64 41.89
CA GLY A 68 -25.70 11.80 41.54
C GLY A 68 -24.99 11.70 40.19
N ALA A 69 -25.45 10.84 39.28
CA ALA A 69 -25.04 10.90 37.89
C ALA A 69 -25.52 12.19 37.23
N LYS A 70 -24.59 12.93 36.61
CA LYS A 70 -24.88 14.15 35.85
C LYS A 70 -24.64 13.89 34.37
N VAL A 71 -25.44 14.48 33.49
CA VAL A 71 -25.28 14.38 32.03
C VAL A 71 -24.05 15.18 31.61
N VAL A 72 -23.13 14.52 30.90
CA VAL A 72 -21.95 15.11 30.24
C VAL A 72 -22.27 15.41 28.78
N ALA A 73 -22.99 14.50 28.11
CA ALA A 73 -23.54 14.72 26.77
C ALA A 73 -24.95 14.14 26.72
N SER A 74 -25.94 14.94 26.33
CA SER A 74 -27.32 14.47 26.16
C SER A 74 -27.42 13.46 25.01
N THR A 75 -28.55 12.76 24.88
CA THR A 75 -28.83 11.89 23.73
C THR A 75 -28.73 12.65 22.40
N VAL A 76 -29.22 13.90 22.37
CA VAL A 76 -29.12 14.79 21.21
C VAL A 76 -27.66 15.10 20.88
N THR A 77 -26.84 15.47 21.86
CA THR A 77 -25.41 15.72 21.65
C THR A 77 -24.68 14.45 21.22
N ALA A 78 -24.98 13.31 21.84
CA ALA A 78 -24.40 12.02 21.49
C ALA A 78 -24.75 11.61 20.05
N LYS A 79 -25.99 11.86 19.59
CA LYS A 79 -26.41 11.65 18.21
C LYS A 79 -25.66 12.56 17.24
N LYS A 80 -25.55 13.86 17.54
CA LYS A 80 -24.75 14.80 16.73
C LYS A 80 -23.29 14.39 16.60
N LEU A 81 -22.68 13.90 17.69
CA LEU A 81 -21.31 13.39 17.69
C LEU A 81 -21.18 12.11 16.85
N ALA A 82 -22.18 11.22 16.92
CA ALA A 82 -22.23 10.02 16.11
C ALA A 82 -22.27 10.33 14.61
N GLU A 83 -23.01 11.37 14.21
CA GLU A 83 -23.20 11.82 12.83
C GLU A 83 -22.08 12.76 12.32
N SER A 84 -21.13 13.14 13.17
CA SER A 84 -20.07 14.09 12.83
C SER A 84 -19.15 13.56 11.72
N ASN A 85 -18.74 14.43 10.79
CA ASN A 85 -17.69 14.17 9.80
C ASN A 85 -16.27 14.52 10.31
N LYS A 86 -16.11 14.77 11.61
CA LYS A 86 -14.83 15.11 12.24
C LYS A 86 -14.34 13.96 13.11
N GLY A 87 -13.15 13.44 12.86
CA GLY A 87 -12.47 12.39 13.62
C GLY A 87 -12.24 12.72 15.08
N ALA A 88 -12.17 14.01 15.43
CA ALA A 88 -12.18 14.48 16.83
C ALA A 88 -13.38 13.93 17.64
N ALA A 89 -14.52 13.67 16.98
CA ALA A 89 -15.73 13.10 17.58
C ALA A 89 -15.71 11.55 17.66
N ASN A 90 -14.62 10.89 17.26
CA ASN A 90 -14.41 9.47 17.59
C ASN A 90 -14.23 9.30 19.09
N PHE A 91 -14.59 8.13 19.61
CA PHE A 91 -14.45 7.82 21.03
C PHE A 91 -13.58 6.58 21.25
N ARG A 92 -12.91 6.54 22.39
CA ARG A 92 -12.28 5.32 22.91
C ARG A 92 -12.95 4.87 24.18
N ALA A 93 -13.40 3.62 24.23
CA ALA A 93 -13.79 2.96 25.46
C ALA A 93 -12.54 2.49 26.21
N TYR A 94 -12.46 2.74 27.51
CA TYR A 94 -11.26 2.40 28.28
C TYR A 94 -11.53 1.77 29.65
N ARG A 95 -12.79 1.79 30.11
CA ARG A 95 -13.23 1.04 31.29
C ARG A 95 -14.61 0.45 31.06
N VAL A 96 -14.92 -0.60 31.81
CA VAL A 96 -16.25 -1.22 31.85
C VAL A 96 -16.71 -1.28 33.31
N ALA A 97 -17.90 -0.75 33.57
CA ALA A 97 -18.52 -0.75 34.89
C ALA A 97 -19.79 -1.59 34.87
N VAL A 98 -20.01 -2.36 35.92
CA VAL A 98 -21.21 -3.16 36.13
C VAL A 98 -21.90 -2.66 37.39
N THR A 99 -23.20 -2.42 37.30
CA THR A 99 -24.03 -2.04 38.45
C THR A 99 -24.52 -3.26 39.22
N ASP A 100 -24.98 -3.08 40.46
CA ASP A 100 -25.68 -4.11 41.24
C ASP A 100 -26.92 -4.69 40.55
N ARG A 101 -27.48 -3.96 39.57
CA ARG A 101 -28.59 -4.39 38.70
C ARG A 101 -28.15 -5.12 37.42
N GLY A 102 -26.87 -5.42 37.27
CA GLY A 102 -26.32 -6.10 36.08
C GLY A 102 -26.30 -5.24 34.81
N SER A 103 -26.58 -3.93 34.92
CA SER A 103 -26.40 -3.00 33.79
C SER A 103 -24.92 -2.70 33.59
N VAL A 104 -24.47 -2.76 32.34
CA VAL A 104 -23.09 -2.47 31.92
C VAL A 104 -23.00 -1.05 31.39
N TYR A 105 -21.94 -0.33 31.75
CA TYR A 105 -21.60 0.99 31.26
C TYR A 105 -20.14 1.03 30.79
N TYR A 106 -19.89 1.62 29.63
CA TYR A 106 -18.53 1.86 29.14
C TYR A 106 -18.10 3.28 29.48
N LYS A 107 -16.90 3.43 30.06
CA LYS A 107 -16.27 4.73 30.21
C LYS A 107 -15.57 5.10 28.91
N VAL A 108 -16.01 6.18 28.29
CA VAL A 108 -15.56 6.66 26.99
C VAL A 108 -14.92 8.02 27.09
N VAL A 109 -14.06 8.34 26.11
CA VAL A 109 -13.48 9.67 25.91
C VAL A 109 -13.47 10.00 24.42
N SER A 110 -13.87 11.21 24.04
CA SER A 110 -13.71 11.71 22.67
C SER A 110 -12.23 11.91 22.33
N PHE A 111 -11.87 11.89 21.04
CA PHE A 111 -10.47 11.97 20.63
C PHE A 111 -9.85 13.35 20.88
N ASP A 112 -10.66 14.41 20.87
CA ASP A 112 -10.28 15.76 21.33
C ASP A 112 -10.29 15.92 22.87
N GLY A 113 -10.80 14.93 23.61
CA GLY A 113 -10.90 14.97 25.07
C GLY A 113 -12.05 15.80 25.63
N ALA A 114 -12.87 16.45 24.80
CA ALA A 114 -13.97 17.33 25.24
C ALA A 114 -15.07 16.60 26.03
N TYR A 115 -15.34 15.33 25.70
CA TYR A 115 -16.35 14.52 26.35
C TYR A 115 -15.72 13.31 27.02
N ARG A 116 -16.00 13.12 28.31
CA ARG A 116 -15.55 11.95 29.08
C ARG A 116 -16.61 11.54 30.08
N GLY A 117 -17.02 10.26 30.05
CA GLY A 117 -18.03 9.76 30.96
C GLY A 117 -18.44 8.32 30.69
N TYR A 118 -19.50 7.88 31.35
CA TYR A 118 -20.07 6.54 31.27
C TYR A 118 -21.32 6.57 30.40
N VAL A 119 -21.41 5.64 29.45
CA VAL A 119 -22.54 5.47 28.56
C VAL A 119 -23.05 4.04 28.68
N TYR A 120 -24.37 3.87 28.68
CA TYR A 120 -25.00 2.56 28.86
C TYR A 120 -24.60 1.61 27.72
N GLY A 121 -24.11 0.43 28.08
CA GLY A 121 -23.56 -0.59 27.19
C GLY A 121 -24.41 -1.85 27.04
N GLY A 122 -25.59 -1.91 27.67
CA GLY A 122 -26.42 -3.13 27.73
C GLY A 122 -26.19 -3.94 29.01
N LYS A 123 -26.09 -5.26 28.87
CA LYS A 123 -25.91 -6.22 29.98
C LYS A 123 -24.66 -7.10 29.87
N ALA A 124 -23.97 -7.06 28.72
CA ALA A 124 -22.80 -7.88 28.45
C ALA A 124 -21.53 -7.00 28.49
N THR A 125 -20.45 -7.54 29.03
CA THR A 125 -19.18 -6.79 29.21
C THR A 125 -18.21 -6.97 28.05
N ASP A 126 -18.42 -8.00 27.24
CA ASP A 126 -17.54 -8.46 26.16
C ASP A 126 -17.89 -7.90 24.77
N LYS A 127 -18.97 -7.12 24.65
CA LYS A 127 -19.40 -6.50 23.40
C LYS A 127 -19.90 -5.07 23.59
N PHE A 128 -19.52 -4.19 22.66
CA PHE A 128 -20.10 -2.85 22.62
C PHE A 128 -21.55 -2.90 22.12
N ALA A 129 -22.48 -2.40 22.93
CA ALA A 129 -23.90 -2.33 22.61
C ALA A 129 -24.56 -1.09 23.25
N GLY A 130 -25.86 -0.92 23.03
CA GLY A 130 -26.64 0.18 23.62
C GLY A 130 -26.20 1.55 23.09
N GLY A 131 -25.69 2.39 23.98
CA GLY A 131 -25.22 3.75 23.68
C GLY A 131 -23.89 3.84 22.93
N VAL A 132 -23.21 2.70 22.71
CA VAL A 132 -21.94 2.62 21.97
C VAL A 132 -21.98 1.50 20.93
N ALA A 133 -21.20 1.70 19.87
CA ALA A 133 -20.92 0.68 18.86
C ALA A 133 -19.44 0.68 18.50
N ALA A 134 -18.87 -0.48 18.19
CA ALA A 134 -17.51 -0.57 17.64
C ALA A 134 -17.40 0.27 16.37
N TYR A 135 -16.26 0.95 16.18
CA TYR A 135 -16.08 1.85 15.05
C TYR A 135 -14.66 1.80 14.50
N ASN A 136 -14.53 1.41 13.23
CA ASN A 136 -13.27 1.50 12.49
C ASN A 136 -13.07 2.95 12.05
N THR A 137 -12.05 3.59 12.62
CA THR A 137 -11.73 5.00 12.37
C THR A 137 -11.04 5.23 11.02
N THR A 138 -10.57 4.17 10.39
CA THR A 138 -9.99 4.15 9.04
C THR A 138 -10.53 2.97 8.23
N LYS A 139 -10.38 3.07 6.91
CA LYS A 139 -10.58 2.02 5.92
C LYS A 139 -9.30 1.85 5.12
N ASP A 140 -9.03 0.64 4.65
CA ASP A 140 -7.86 0.40 3.80
C ASP A 140 -7.99 1.19 2.48
N ALA A 141 -6.86 1.67 1.97
CA ALA A 141 -6.76 2.30 0.67
C ALA A 141 -5.57 1.70 -0.09
N THR A 142 -5.60 1.81 -1.41
CA THR A 142 -4.49 1.34 -2.24
C THR A 142 -3.32 2.31 -2.15
N ALA A 143 -2.16 1.83 -1.70
CA ALA A 143 -0.94 2.63 -1.71
C ALA A 143 -0.46 2.87 -3.15
N PRO A 144 0.24 3.98 -3.41
CA PRO A 144 1.00 4.16 -4.66
C PRO A 144 1.98 3.01 -4.87
N LYS A 145 2.46 2.80 -6.10
CA LYS A 145 3.48 1.79 -6.36
C LYS A 145 4.75 2.18 -5.59
N ALA A 146 5.48 1.20 -5.06
CA ALA A 146 6.70 1.45 -4.29
C ALA A 146 7.79 2.20 -5.08
N THR A 147 7.74 2.13 -6.41
CA THR A 147 8.63 2.83 -7.34
C THR A 147 8.21 4.28 -7.62
N ASP A 148 6.96 4.63 -7.32
CA ASP A 148 6.45 5.97 -7.58
C ASP A 148 6.99 6.94 -6.53
N THR A 149 7.54 8.06 -7.00
CA THR A 149 8.03 9.13 -6.14
C THR A 149 7.03 10.28 -6.12
N PHE A 150 6.80 10.88 -4.96
CA PHE A 150 5.87 12.01 -4.80
C PHE A 150 6.57 13.18 -4.13
N ASN A 151 6.42 14.36 -4.70
CA ASN A 151 7.00 15.59 -4.15
C ASN A 151 6.04 16.20 -3.11
N LEU A 152 6.60 16.74 -2.03
CA LEU A 152 5.84 17.57 -1.10
C LEU A 152 5.36 18.83 -1.80
N THR A 153 4.05 19.10 -1.76
CA THR A 153 3.45 20.32 -2.34
C THR A 153 2.93 21.27 -1.26
N ALA A 154 2.68 20.77 -0.05
CA ALA A 154 2.20 21.58 1.05
C ALA A 154 3.30 22.50 1.61
N THR A 155 2.89 23.68 2.10
CA THR A 155 3.79 24.66 2.73
C THR A 155 4.36 24.11 4.04
N THR A 156 5.69 24.15 4.17
CA THR A 156 6.43 23.80 5.38
C THR A 156 6.55 24.98 6.34
N SER A 157 6.86 24.73 7.61
CA SER A 157 7.01 25.76 8.64
C SER A 157 8.24 25.51 9.53
N LYS A 158 8.89 26.60 9.96
CA LYS A 158 10.02 26.59 10.91
C LYS A 158 9.59 26.41 12.37
N ASP A 159 8.32 26.68 12.66
CA ASP A 159 7.79 26.76 14.03
C ASP A 159 6.65 25.76 14.30
N ALA A 160 6.19 25.07 13.26
CA ALA A 160 5.07 24.15 13.37
C ALA A 160 5.19 22.94 12.46
N ASN A 161 4.66 21.81 12.94
CA ASN A 161 4.39 20.64 12.14
C ASN A 161 2.87 20.48 11.99
N THR A 162 2.39 20.63 10.77
CA THR A 162 0.99 20.36 10.38
C THR A 162 0.89 19.23 9.34
N LEU A 163 2.02 18.66 8.93
CA LEU A 163 2.14 17.79 7.76
C LEU A 163 2.28 16.32 8.14
N PHE A 164 3.17 16.01 9.10
CA PHE A 164 3.59 14.65 9.40
C PHE A 164 3.08 14.19 10.76
N TYR A 165 2.42 13.04 10.77
CA TYR A 165 1.76 12.46 11.94
C TYR A 165 2.30 11.07 12.24
N ALA A 166 2.20 10.63 13.50
CA ALA A 166 2.59 9.27 13.87
C ALA A 166 1.64 8.20 13.28
N GLN A 167 0.37 8.58 13.10
CA GLN A 167 -0.70 7.85 12.43
C GLN A 167 -1.65 8.88 11.81
N PRO A 168 -2.58 8.53 10.91
CA PRO A 168 -3.54 9.50 10.40
C PRO A 168 -4.23 10.24 11.54
N ALA A 169 -4.39 11.55 11.39
CA ALA A 169 -4.95 12.39 12.44
C ALA A 169 -6.30 11.83 12.91
N TYR A 170 -6.48 11.71 14.22
CA TYR A 170 -7.69 11.16 14.83
C TYR A 170 -8.06 9.72 14.41
N ALA A 171 -7.12 8.92 13.90
CA ALA A 171 -7.31 7.48 13.71
C ALA A 171 -7.30 6.71 15.04
N GLN A 172 -6.61 7.22 16.06
CA GLN A 172 -6.61 6.68 17.42
C GLN A 172 -6.63 7.81 18.47
N TYR A 173 -7.01 7.46 19.70
CA TYR A 173 -6.92 8.40 20.82
C TYR A 173 -5.46 8.74 21.13
N LYS A 174 -5.16 10.04 21.23
CA LYS A 174 -3.82 10.62 21.47
C LYS A 174 -2.80 10.46 20.33
N ILE A 175 -3.27 10.35 19.09
CA ILE A 175 -2.36 10.48 17.94
C ILE A 175 -1.87 11.91 17.83
N GLY A 176 -0.55 12.04 17.86
CA GLY A 176 0.17 13.30 17.73
C GLY A 176 0.91 13.41 16.40
N ARG A 177 1.81 14.38 16.36
CA ARG A 177 2.75 14.57 15.25
C ARG A 177 3.75 13.42 15.20
N ALA A 178 4.39 13.28 14.03
CA ALA A 178 5.47 12.32 13.85
C ALA A 178 6.58 12.55 14.88
N THR A 179 7.29 11.49 15.24
CA THR A 179 8.46 11.55 16.12
C THR A 179 9.69 11.31 15.28
N VAL A 180 10.68 12.20 15.39
CA VAL A 180 11.97 12.09 14.71
C VAL A 180 13.05 12.05 15.79
N ASN A 181 13.94 11.05 15.72
CA ASN A 181 15.03 10.87 16.70
C ASN A 181 14.56 10.90 18.17
N GLY A 182 13.43 10.25 18.44
CA GLY A 182 12.85 10.14 19.79
C GLY A 182 12.09 11.38 20.29
N SER A 183 12.01 12.46 19.49
CA SER A 183 11.29 13.68 19.86
C SER A 183 10.15 14.02 18.90
N VAL A 184 9.07 14.59 19.41
CA VAL A 184 7.95 15.05 18.57
C VAL A 184 8.46 16.11 17.59
N LEU A 185 8.23 15.89 16.31
CA LEU A 185 8.66 16.78 15.25
C LEU A 185 7.91 18.12 15.33
N ALA A 186 8.62 19.17 15.70
CA ALA A 186 8.07 20.51 15.92
C ALA A 186 8.06 21.39 14.65
N ALA A 187 9.01 21.19 13.73
CA ALA A 187 9.20 21.98 12.52
C ALA A 187 9.28 21.08 11.28
N THR A 188 9.02 21.64 10.11
CA THR A 188 8.94 20.90 8.83
C THR A 188 9.70 21.54 7.68
N ASP A 189 10.31 22.71 7.89
CA ASP A 189 11.09 23.45 6.90
C ASP A 189 12.26 22.65 6.31
N LYS A 190 12.86 21.75 7.10
CA LYS A 190 13.88 20.79 6.63
C LYS A 190 13.40 19.93 5.45
N TYR A 191 12.10 19.67 5.34
CA TYR A 191 11.50 18.81 4.31
C TYR A 191 10.97 19.62 3.12
N ALA A 192 11.28 20.91 3.02
CA ALA A 192 10.92 21.73 1.86
C ALA A 192 11.53 21.14 0.57
N GLY A 193 10.68 20.88 -0.42
CA GLY A 193 11.07 20.25 -1.68
C GLY A 193 11.48 18.78 -1.55
N ALA A 194 11.21 18.13 -0.42
CA ALA A 194 11.45 16.70 -0.25
C ALA A 194 10.50 15.88 -1.15
N SER A 195 10.94 14.67 -1.45
CA SER A 195 10.17 13.65 -2.16
C SER A 195 10.10 12.37 -1.34
N PHE A 196 9.03 11.60 -1.55
CA PHE A 196 8.68 10.42 -0.76
C PHE A 196 8.31 9.24 -1.64
N THR A 197 8.55 8.04 -1.12
CA THR A 197 7.85 6.83 -1.53
C THR A 197 6.95 6.37 -0.39
N PHE A 198 5.97 5.53 -0.70
CA PHE A 198 4.96 5.08 0.26
C PHE A 198 4.76 3.57 0.17
N ASP A 199 4.41 2.93 1.30
CA ASP A 199 4.18 1.48 1.39
C ASP A 199 2.75 1.13 1.82
N LYS A 200 2.06 2.01 2.57
CA LYS A 200 0.66 1.84 2.98
C LYS A 200 -0.19 3.07 2.71
N ALA A 201 -1.48 2.85 2.55
CA ALA A 201 -2.48 3.90 2.49
C ALA A 201 -3.74 3.52 3.26
N VAL A 202 -4.36 4.50 3.90
CA VAL A 202 -5.67 4.36 4.53
C VAL A 202 -6.51 5.61 4.31
N THR A 203 -7.83 5.47 4.38
CA THR A 203 -8.77 6.61 4.35
C THR A 203 -9.46 6.74 5.70
N THR A 204 -9.47 7.94 6.28
CA THR A 204 -10.18 8.17 7.56
C THR A 204 -11.69 8.07 7.35
N SER A 205 -12.37 7.35 8.24
CA SER A 205 -13.80 7.02 8.06
C SER A 205 -14.74 8.21 8.19
N ARG A 206 -14.36 9.26 8.93
CA ARG A 206 -15.20 10.45 9.15
C ARG A 206 -14.89 11.57 8.16
N GLU A 207 -13.62 11.91 7.97
CA GLU A 207 -13.22 12.98 7.06
C GLU A 207 -13.18 12.54 5.60
N GLY A 208 -13.00 11.24 5.32
CA GLY A 208 -12.81 10.73 3.97
C GLY A 208 -11.44 11.09 3.38
N GLU A 209 -10.48 11.47 4.21
CA GLU A 209 -9.15 11.86 3.76
C GLU A 209 -8.25 10.64 3.61
N THR A 210 -7.58 10.51 2.47
CA THR A 210 -6.55 9.49 2.26
C THR A 210 -5.21 9.94 2.82
N TRP A 211 -4.54 9.03 3.51
CA TRP A 211 -3.22 9.22 4.11
C TRP A 211 -2.28 8.14 3.59
N TYR A 212 -1.02 8.52 3.39
CA TYR A 212 0.05 7.62 2.99
C TYR A 212 1.08 7.48 4.11
N GLU A 213 1.54 6.26 4.34
CA GLU A 213 2.65 5.94 5.23
C GLU A 213 3.96 6.07 4.46
N ILE A 214 4.87 6.90 4.96
CA ILE A 214 6.14 7.22 4.31
C ILE A 214 7.08 6.04 4.47
N ALA A 215 7.54 5.49 3.34
CA ALA A 215 8.52 4.41 3.30
C ALA A 215 9.96 4.92 3.19
N SER A 216 10.17 6.01 2.45
CA SER A 216 11.46 6.66 2.28
C SER A 216 11.30 8.15 2.03
N THR A 217 12.29 8.94 2.47
CA THR A 217 12.35 10.38 2.26
C THR A 217 13.65 10.76 1.58
N LYS A 218 13.57 11.49 0.47
CA LYS A 218 14.70 12.14 -0.20
C LYS A 218 14.54 13.65 -0.11
N LEU A 219 15.51 14.30 0.55
CA LEU A 219 15.54 15.76 0.74
C LEU A 219 15.89 16.47 -0.58
N SER A 220 15.61 17.77 -0.65
CA SER A 220 15.85 18.60 -1.83
C SER A 220 17.34 18.71 -2.21
N ASN A 221 18.26 18.50 -1.26
CA ASN A 221 19.70 18.41 -1.51
C ASN A 221 20.16 17.04 -2.04
N GLY A 222 19.24 16.11 -2.28
CA GLY A 222 19.51 14.76 -2.78
C GLY A 222 19.77 13.70 -1.72
N THR A 223 19.91 14.07 -0.43
CA THR A 223 20.16 13.12 0.66
C THR A 223 18.91 12.29 0.98
N THR A 224 19.06 10.97 1.08
CA THR A 224 18.03 10.07 1.61
C THR A 224 18.12 9.99 3.13
N THR A 225 16.98 10.05 3.81
CA THR A 225 16.88 9.97 5.27
C THR A 225 15.74 9.03 5.69
N THR A 226 15.89 8.42 6.87
CA THR A 226 14.89 7.54 7.48
C THR A 226 14.05 8.23 8.56
N GLU A 227 14.27 9.53 8.79
CA GLU A 227 13.65 10.29 9.89
C GLU A 227 12.12 10.20 9.91
N LEU A 228 11.48 10.19 8.74
CA LEU A 228 10.03 10.15 8.59
C LEU A 228 9.49 8.75 8.25
N ASN A 229 10.31 7.72 8.26
CA ASN A 229 9.84 6.37 7.92
C ASN A 229 8.78 5.90 8.93
N GLY A 230 7.64 5.44 8.43
CA GLY A 230 6.46 5.07 9.23
C GLY A 230 5.60 6.25 9.69
N ALA A 231 6.01 7.50 9.40
CA ALA A 231 5.14 8.66 9.58
C ALA A 231 4.10 8.75 8.46
N TRP A 232 3.01 9.46 8.73
CA TRP A 232 1.88 9.60 7.84
C TRP A 232 1.72 11.03 7.35
N VAL A 233 1.40 11.18 6.07
CA VAL A 233 1.11 12.45 5.40
C VAL A 233 -0.20 12.34 4.62
N LYS A 234 -0.98 13.42 4.55
CA LYS A 234 -2.20 13.44 3.72
C LYS A 234 -1.80 13.31 2.24
N ALA A 235 -2.55 12.50 1.49
CA ALA A 235 -2.37 12.35 0.05
C ALA A 235 -2.46 13.70 -0.68
N SER A 236 -3.30 14.63 -0.19
CA SER A 236 -3.45 15.98 -0.75
C SER A 236 -2.22 16.88 -0.59
N ASN A 237 -1.27 16.52 0.27
CA ASN A 237 -0.06 17.32 0.53
C ASN A 237 1.12 16.90 -0.34
N VAL A 238 0.95 15.88 -1.18
CA VAL A 238 2.00 15.33 -2.04
C VAL A 238 1.45 15.13 -3.44
N LYS A 239 2.32 15.22 -4.45
CA LYS A 239 1.96 15.01 -5.84
C LYS A 239 3.00 14.15 -6.52
N ASN A 240 2.56 13.12 -7.25
CA ASN A 240 3.43 12.37 -8.13
C ASN A 240 3.77 13.28 -9.34
N PRO A 241 5.02 13.75 -9.50
CA PRO A 241 5.40 14.57 -10.64
C PRO A 241 5.40 13.75 -11.94
N GLN A 242 5.41 12.43 -11.84
CA GLN A 242 5.39 11.48 -12.96
C GLN A 242 3.98 10.96 -13.28
N ALA A 243 2.94 11.45 -12.59
CA ALA A 243 1.58 11.04 -12.89
C ALA A 243 1.16 11.57 -14.27
N ASP A 244 0.61 10.65 -15.07
CA ASP A 244 -0.06 10.99 -16.32
C ASP A 244 -1.27 11.89 -16.02
N PRO A 245 -1.55 12.91 -16.85
CA PRO A 245 -2.77 13.70 -16.71
C PRO A 245 -4.00 12.84 -17.01
N GLU A 246 -5.19 13.37 -16.73
CA GLU A 246 -6.43 12.69 -17.14
C GLU A 246 -6.44 12.51 -18.67
N ALA A 247 -6.77 11.29 -19.09
CA ALA A 247 -6.80 10.95 -20.50
C ALA A 247 -7.99 11.64 -21.19
N THR A 248 -7.69 12.27 -22.31
CA THR A 248 -8.66 12.90 -23.21
C THR A 248 -8.34 12.50 -24.64
N ASN A 249 -9.25 12.76 -25.59
CA ASN A 249 -8.96 12.53 -27.00
C ASN A 249 -7.79 13.41 -27.52
N ASP A 250 -7.50 14.52 -26.84
CA ASP A 250 -6.45 15.45 -27.27
C ASP A 250 -5.05 14.97 -26.91
N ASN A 251 -4.89 14.24 -25.80
CA ASN A 251 -3.58 13.93 -25.19
C ASN A 251 -3.29 12.44 -25.01
N SER A 252 -4.16 11.54 -25.51
CA SER A 252 -4.00 10.11 -25.26
C SER A 252 -3.98 9.25 -26.51
N ILE A 253 -3.34 8.08 -26.43
CA ILE A 253 -3.29 7.06 -27.49
C ILE A 253 -3.58 5.71 -26.83
N LYS A 254 -4.57 4.98 -27.36
CA LYS A 254 -4.85 3.62 -26.93
C LYS A 254 -3.82 2.66 -27.50
N VAL A 255 -3.10 1.93 -26.67
CA VAL A 255 -2.15 0.87 -27.06
C VAL A 255 -2.86 -0.47 -26.97
N VAL A 256 -2.95 -1.17 -28.10
CA VAL A 256 -3.51 -2.51 -28.21
C VAL A 256 -2.40 -3.50 -28.52
N TYR A 257 -2.32 -4.58 -27.74
CA TYR A 257 -1.35 -5.65 -27.96
C TYR A 257 -1.93 -6.72 -28.89
N GLN A 258 -1.16 -7.14 -29.89
CA GLN A 258 -1.59 -8.15 -30.86
C GLN A 258 -0.45 -9.10 -31.23
N GLY A 259 -0.80 -10.32 -31.63
CA GLY A 259 0.13 -11.26 -32.24
C GLY A 259 0.42 -10.94 -33.71
N SER A 260 1.41 -11.63 -34.30
CA SER A 260 1.77 -11.48 -35.72
C SER A 260 0.65 -11.87 -36.69
N ASN A 261 -0.35 -12.63 -36.21
CA ASN A 261 -1.57 -12.97 -36.94
C ASN A 261 -2.64 -11.87 -36.88
N GLY A 262 -2.37 -10.73 -36.23
CA GLY A 262 -3.32 -9.62 -36.06
C GLY A 262 -4.34 -9.83 -34.93
N ASN A 263 -4.32 -10.96 -34.24
CA ASN A 263 -5.23 -11.23 -33.13
C ASN A 263 -4.84 -10.40 -31.91
N VAL A 264 -5.81 -9.69 -31.35
CA VAL A 264 -5.64 -8.86 -30.16
C VAL A 264 -5.60 -9.71 -28.90
N VAL A 265 -4.69 -9.39 -27.98
CA VAL A 265 -4.68 -9.94 -26.63
C VAL A 265 -5.78 -9.24 -25.82
N ALA A 266 -6.89 -9.93 -25.60
CA ALA A 266 -8.09 -9.36 -24.98
C ALA A 266 -7.82 -8.82 -23.56
N GLY A 267 -8.37 -7.63 -23.26
CA GLY A 267 -8.28 -7.00 -21.94
C GLY A 267 -6.90 -6.48 -21.55
N ALA A 268 -5.96 -6.47 -22.50
CA ALA A 268 -4.57 -6.11 -22.23
C ALA A 268 -4.21 -4.69 -22.68
N ASP A 269 -5.15 -3.96 -23.27
CA ASP A 269 -4.93 -2.60 -23.75
C ASP A 269 -4.57 -1.61 -22.64
N LYS A 270 -3.81 -0.59 -23.01
CA LYS A 270 -3.37 0.50 -22.13
C LYS A 270 -3.57 1.83 -22.81
N THR A 271 -3.55 2.90 -22.03
CA THR A 271 -3.65 4.25 -22.55
C THR A 271 -2.36 5.00 -22.25
N PHE A 272 -1.63 5.36 -23.31
CA PHE A 272 -0.54 6.31 -23.23
C PHE A 272 -1.14 7.71 -23.13
N VAL A 273 -0.69 8.54 -22.19
CA VAL A 273 -1.16 9.93 -22.05
C VAL A 273 0.04 10.85 -21.95
N THR A 274 0.12 11.85 -22.83
CA THR A 274 1.21 12.83 -22.79
C THR A 274 0.88 14.02 -21.89
N THR A 275 1.93 14.64 -21.35
CA THR A 275 1.87 15.95 -20.67
C THR A 275 1.97 17.12 -21.66
N ALA A 276 2.33 16.86 -22.93
CA ALA A 276 2.43 17.87 -23.96
C ALA A 276 1.03 18.36 -24.40
N ASN A 277 0.94 19.64 -24.74
CA ASN A 277 -0.28 20.23 -25.27
C ASN A 277 -0.49 19.77 -26.73
N THR A 278 -1.33 18.77 -26.92
CA THR A 278 -1.61 18.09 -28.18
C THR A 278 -3.09 18.19 -28.53
N LYS A 279 -3.48 17.73 -29.73
CA LYS A 279 -4.87 17.76 -30.21
C LYS A 279 -5.28 16.42 -30.82
N ALA A 280 -6.55 16.10 -30.74
CA ALA A 280 -7.09 14.91 -31.38
C ALA A 280 -6.75 14.90 -32.88
N ASN A 281 -6.38 13.73 -33.41
CA ASN A 281 -5.89 13.52 -34.78
C ASN A 281 -4.54 14.19 -35.10
N GLN A 282 -3.84 14.78 -34.13
CA GLN A 282 -2.43 15.15 -34.30
C GLN A 282 -1.57 13.89 -34.30
N LYS A 283 -0.61 13.82 -35.23
CA LYS A 283 0.32 12.69 -35.34
C LYS A 283 1.29 12.68 -34.15
N TYR A 284 1.46 11.52 -33.53
CA TYR A 284 2.51 11.26 -32.54
C TYR A 284 3.89 11.36 -33.18
N THR A 285 4.83 11.97 -32.47
CA THR A 285 6.21 12.10 -32.95
C THR A 285 7.22 11.60 -31.91
N HIS A 286 7.32 12.28 -30.78
CA HIS A 286 8.31 12.03 -29.73
C HIS A 286 7.83 12.47 -28.35
N GLU A 287 6.52 12.71 -28.20
CA GLU A 287 5.92 13.09 -26.94
C GLU A 287 6.12 11.97 -25.91
N THR A 288 6.23 12.36 -24.65
CA THR A 288 6.41 11.45 -23.53
C THR A 288 5.23 11.54 -22.56
N ASN A 289 5.03 10.48 -21.79
CA ASN A 289 4.07 10.48 -20.69
C ASN A 289 4.64 11.18 -19.44
N GLY A 290 3.89 11.22 -18.34
CA GLY A 290 4.34 11.79 -17.06
C GLY A 290 5.63 11.14 -16.55
N ALA A 291 5.82 9.84 -16.80
CA ALA A 291 7.04 9.12 -16.45
C ALA A 291 8.22 9.36 -17.40
N GLY A 292 8.06 10.16 -18.46
CA GLY A 292 9.10 10.43 -19.45
C GLY A 292 9.29 9.31 -20.49
N LEU A 293 8.39 8.32 -20.55
CA LEU A 293 8.45 7.25 -21.54
C LEU A 293 7.88 7.72 -22.87
N SER A 294 8.53 7.36 -23.98
CA SER A 294 7.94 7.44 -25.33
C SER A 294 6.85 6.37 -25.49
N LEU A 295 6.03 6.48 -26.54
CA LEU A 295 4.94 5.53 -26.81
C LEU A 295 5.44 4.07 -26.92
N ASP A 296 6.56 3.86 -27.59
CA ASP A 296 7.18 2.53 -27.75
C ASP A 296 7.67 1.98 -26.41
N LYS A 297 8.35 2.80 -25.60
CA LYS A 297 8.82 2.39 -24.27
C LYS A 297 7.69 2.19 -23.28
N PHE A 298 6.61 2.96 -23.40
CA PHE A 298 5.38 2.74 -22.65
C PHE A 298 4.74 1.40 -23.01
N ALA A 299 4.65 1.05 -24.30
CA ALA A 299 4.12 -0.23 -24.75
C ALA A 299 5.00 -1.40 -24.27
N GLU A 300 6.32 -1.29 -24.39
CA GLU A 300 7.27 -2.29 -23.90
C GLU A 300 7.16 -2.52 -22.38
N ALA A 301 7.01 -1.45 -21.60
CA ALA A 301 6.87 -1.52 -20.15
C ALA A 301 5.54 -2.13 -19.68
N ASN A 302 4.52 -2.15 -20.54
CA ASN A 302 3.17 -2.62 -20.21
C ASN A 302 2.77 -3.91 -20.95
N VAL A 303 3.75 -4.65 -21.49
CA VAL A 303 3.50 -5.93 -22.17
C VAL A 303 2.72 -6.88 -21.25
N PRO A 304 1.70 -7.58 -21.78
CA PRO A 304 0.89 -8.50 -20.98
C PRO A 304 1.74 -9.68 -20.46
N ALA A 305 1.40 -10.19 -19.28
CA ALA A 305 2.10 -11.34 -18.70
C ALA A 305 2.06 -12.55 -19.65
N GLY A 306 3.21 -13.24 -19.79
CA GLY A 306 3.37 -14.37 -20.71
C GLY A 306 3.71 -13.97 -22.15
N TYR A 307 3.91 -12.69 -22.43
CA TYR A 307 4.29 -12.18 -23.75
C TYR A 307 5.62 -11.41 -23.71
N ALA A 308 6.28 -11.37 -24.87
CA ALA A 308 7.47 -10.57 -25.13
C ALA A 308 7.13 -9.50 -26.17
N TYR A 309 7.69 -8.30 -25.97
CA TYR A 309 7.53 -7.18 -26.88
C TYR A 309 8.28 -7.40 -28.19
N LYS A 310 7.66 -7.02 -29.31
CA LYS A 310 8.26 -7.09 -30.65
C LYS A 310 8.38 -5.73 -31.34
N GLY A 311 7.91 -4.66 -30.69
CA GLY A 311 7.88 -3.32 -31.27
C GLY A 311 6.46 -2.85 -31.60
N LEU A 312 6.34 -1.55 -31.88
CA LEU A 312 5.12 -0.98 -32.44
C LEU A 312 4.99 -1.38 -33.91
N VAL A 313 3.74 -1.61 -34.35
CA VAL A 313 3.43 -1.70 -35.77
C VAL A 313 3.75 -0.34 -36.41
N PRO A 314 4.49 -0.29 -37.54
CA PRO A 314 4.87 0.95 -38.22
C PRO A 314 3.69 1.66 -38.89
N ASP A 315 2.70 2.09 -38.11
CA ASP A 315 1.61 2.96 -38.55
C ASP A 315 1.74 4.33 -37.88
N ALA A 316 1.26 5.38 -38.56
CA ALA A 316 1.17 6.69 -37.93
C ALA A 316 0.19 6.61 -36.75
N SER A 317 0.71 6.71 -35.53
CA SER A 317 -0.09 6.83 -34.33
C SER A 317 -0.58 8.26 -34.19
N TYR A 318 -1.84 8.46 -33.80
CA TYR A 318 -2.46 9.76 -33.64
C TYR A 318 -3.09 9.88 -32.26
N PHE A 319 -3.05 11.07 -31.66
CA PHE A 319 -3.79 11.36 -30.43
C PHE A 319 -5.30 11.20 -30.65
N GLY A 320 -5.98 10.57 -29.69
CA GLY A 320 -7.36 10.09 -29.78
C GLY A 320 -7.52 8.77 -30.53
N GLY A 321 -6.42 8.23 -31.09
CA GLY A 321 -6.40 7.01 -31.90
C GLY A 321 -5.90 5.77 -31.16
N THR A 322 -5.60 4.73 -31.95
CA THR A 322 -5.06 3.45 -31.47
C THR A 322 -3.69 3.15 -32.10
N ALA A 323 -2.70 2.87 -31.26
CA ALA A 323 -1.42 2.28 -31.65
C ALA A 323 -1.45 0.76 -31.41
N ARG A 324 -0.80 0.00 -32.28
CA ARG A 324 -0.71 -1.47 -32.17
C ARG A 324 0.70 -1.87 -31.76
N ALA A 325 0.81 -2.61 -30.67
CA ALA A 325 2.04 -3.20 -30.17
C ALA A 325 2.08 -4.68 -30.55
N LEU A 326 3.11 -5.09 -31.28
CA LEU A 326 3.31 -6.48 -31.63
C LEU A 326 3.90 -7.23 -30.43
N VAL A 327 3.33 -8.39 -30.13
CA VAL A 327 3.79 -9.29 -29.07
C VAL A 327 3.84 -10.72 -29.55
N ALA A 328 4.67 -11.52 -28.91
CA ALA A 328 4.74 -12.97 -29.10
C ALA A 328 4.75 -13.70 -27.77
N GLN A 329 4.33 -14.96 -27.75
CA GLN A 329 4.38 -15.78 -26.53
C GLN A 329 5.82 -15.85 -26.03
N ALA A 330 6.01 -15.58 -24.74
CA ALA A 330 7.32 -15.59 -24.11
C ALA A 330 7.57 -16.85 -23.30
N ALA A 331 8.85 -17.17 -23.13
CA ALA A 331 9.31 -18.17 -22.21
C ALA A 331 10.61 -17.73 -21.54
N THR A 332 10.86 -18.29 -20.36
CA THR A 332 12.12 -18.12 -19.63
C THR A 332 12.99 -19.36 -19.83
N SER A 333 14.20 -19.18 -20.30
CA SER A 333 15.22 -20.23 -20.38
C SER A 333 15.86 -20.48 -19.02
N LYS A 334 16.23 -21.74 -18.77
CA LYS A 334 17.06 -22.15 -17.64
C LYS A 334 18.48 -22.43 -18.11
N VAL A 335 19.44 -22.38 -17.19
CA VAL A 335 20.85 -22.57 -17.50
C VAL A 335 21.36 -23.87 -16.88
N ASP A 336 21.98 -24.70 -17.71
CA ASP A 336 22.73 -25.89 -17.32
C ASP A 336 24.23 -25.59 -17.37
N LEU A 337 24.98 -26.16 -16.44
CA LEU A 337 26.44 -26.09 -16.44
C LEU A 337 27.02 -27.29 -17.19
N TYR A 338 27.99 -27.02 -18.06
CA TYR A 338 28.78 -28.01 -18.77
C TYR A 338 30.26 -27.73 -18.54
N VAL A 339 31.11 -28.75 -18.68
CA VAL A 339 32.56 -28.61 -18.65
C VAL A 339 33.18 -29.29 -19.87
N MET A 340 34.23 -28.70 -20.43
CA MET A 340 34.99 -29.30 -21.51
C MET A 340 35.82 -30.47 -20.98
N ASP A 341 35.59 -31.65 -21.54
CA ASP A 341 36.43 -32.84 -21.44
C ASP A 341 37.08 -33.10 -22.81
N GLY A 342 38.34 -32.69 -22.93
CA GLY A 342 38.99 -32.54 -24.23
C GLY A 342 38.23 -31.55 -25.12
N ASN A 343 37.70 -32.04 -26.24
CA ASN A 343 36.95 -31.24 -27.22
C ASN A 343 35.42 -31.38 -27.07
N VAL A 344 34.92 -32.05 -26.02
CA VAL A 344 33.50 -32.33 -25.84
C VAL A 344 33.00 -31.69 -24.55
N ALA A 345 31.89 -30.94 -24.64
CA ALA A 345 31.21 -30.41 -23.46
C ALA A 345 30.32 -31.49 -22.83
N VAL A 346 30.57 -31.84 -21.57
CA VAL A 346 29.78 -32.80 -20.78
C VAL A 346 29.07 -32.12 -19.61
N PRO A 347 27.93 -32.64 -19.11
CA PRO A 347 27.24 -32.05 -17.97
C PRO A 347 28.16 -31.91 -16.75
N PHE A 348 28.15 -30.74 -16.13
CA PHE A 348 28.97 -30.44 -14.96
C PHE A 348 28.30 -30.97 -13.68
N THR A 349 28.97 -31.89 -13.00
CA THR A 349 28.43 -32.58 -11.80
C THR A 349 29.21 -32.28 -10.52
N THR A 350 30.27 -31.47 -10.60
CA THR A 350 31.12 -31.14 -9.46
C THR A 350 30.42 -30.12 -8.55
N THR A 351 30.29 -30.44 -7.26
CA THR A 351 29.81 -29.50 -6.25
C THR A 351 30.79 -28.34 -6.09
N THR A 352 30.30 -27.10 -6.10
CA THR A 352 31.12 -25.88 -5.98
C THR A 352 30.80 -25.09 -4.70
N THR A 353 31.75 -24.26 -4.26
CA THR A 353 31.56 -23.35 -3.11
C THR A 353 30.94 -22.01 -3.51
N SER A 354 31.10 -21.60 -4.76
CA SER A 354 30.52 -20.38 -5.34
C SER A 354 29.40 -20.70 -6.33
N LYS A 355 28.49 -19.75 -6.52
CA LYS A 355 27.44 -19.79 -7.55
C LYS A 355 27.65 -18.66 -8.55
N LEU A 356 27.35 -18.93 -9.82
CA LEU A 356 27.20 -17.88 -10.82
C LEU A 356 25.91 -17.11 -10.54
N THR A 357 25.95 -15.79 -10.71
CA THR A 357 24.79 -14.94 -10.46
C THR A 357 24.54 -14.01 -11.63
N LEU A 358 23.28 -13.65 -11.82
CA LEU A 358 22.86 -12.57 -12.73
C LEU A 358 22.02 -11.57 -11.96
N THR A 359 22.13 -10.31 -12.33
CA THR A 359 21.19 -9.29 -11.87
C THR A 359 19.79 -9.54 -12.47
N PRO A 360 18.71 -9.07 -11.85
CA PRO A 360 17.36 -9.20 -12.41
C PRO A 360 17.24 -8.63 -13.84
N THR A 361 17.95 -7.53 -14.13
CA THR A 361 18.01 -6.93 -15.47
C THR A 361 18.64 -7.89 -16.47
N GLN A 362 19.80 -8.48 -16.13
CA GLN A 362 20.47 -9.44 -17.00
C GLN A 362 19.64 -10.71 -17.22
N GLN A 363 18.94 -11.22 -16.20
CA GLN A 363 18.06 -12.38 -16.37
C GLN A 363 16.91 -12.08 -17.34
N LYS A 364 16.30 -10.90 -17.21
CA LYS A 364 15.24 -10.48 -18.13
C LYS A 364 15.76 -10.31 -19.56
N GLU A 365 16.94 -9.73 -19.72
CA GLU A 365 17.51 -9.47 -21.05
C GLU A 365 18.05 -10.74 -21.73
N TYR A 366 18.67 -11.64 -20.97
CA TYR A 366 19.40 -12.77 -21.53
C TYR A 366 18.61 -14.07 -21.54
N LEU A 367 17.63 -14.24 -20.64
CA LEU A 367 16.94 -15.52 -20.46
C LEU A 367 15.43 -15.44 -20.68
N TYR A 368 14.86 -14.26 -20.92
CA TYR A 368 13.43 -14.10 -21.19
C TYR A 368 13.20 -13.45 -22.57
N GLY A 369 12.35 -14.07 -23.38
CA GLY A 369 12.06 -13.56 -24.71
C GLY A 369 10.98 -14.38 -25.42
N ALA A 370 10.69 -14.03 -26.67
CA ALA A 370 9.70 -14.74 -27.46
C ALA A 370 10.19 -16.16 -27.79
N THR A 371 9.31 -17.16 -27.68
CA THR A 371 9.67 -18.59 -27.88
C THR A 371 10.23 -18.91 -29.28
N ALA A 372 9.97 -18.07 -30.27
CA ALA A 372 10.50 -18.22 -31.62
C ALA A 372 11.91 -17.64 -31.78
N ASP A 373 12.32 -16.73 -30.91
CA ASP A 373 13.62 -16.03 -30.97
C ASP A 373 14.72 -16.85 -30.32
N THR A 374 15.94 -16.59 -30.78
CA THR A 374 17.16 -17.16 -30.20
C THR A 374 17.62 -16.37 -28.99
N VAL A 375 18.08 -17.08 -27.96
CA VAL A 375 18.78 -16.51 -26.81
C VAL A 375 20.01 -15.72 -27.29
N PRO A 376 20.30 -14.53 -26.73
CA PRO A 376 21.48 -13.74 -27.10
C PRO A 376 22.75 -14.38 -26.53
N ALA A 377 23.25 -15.42 -27.20
CA ALA A 377 24.38 -16.24 -26.74
C ALA A 377 25.65 -15.40 -26.47
N GLU A 378 25.86 -14.32 -27.22
CA GLU A 378 27.00 -13.42 -27.03
C GLU A 378 26.91 -12.58 -25.75
N HIS A 379 25.73 -12.04 -25.44
CA HIS A 379 25.53 -11.26 -24.21
C HIS A 379 25.61 -12.16 -22.98
N LEU A 380 25.05 -13.37 -23.07
CA LEU A 380 25.15 -14.38 -22.03
C LEU A 380 26.62 -14.79 -21.79
N ALA A 381 27.37 -15.12 -22.86
CA ALA A 381 28.77 -15.48 -22.77
C ALA A 381 29.60 -14.35 -22.14
N GLY A 382 29.37 -13.10 -22.56
CA GLY A 382 30.03 -11.92 -22.00
C GLY A 382 29.74 -11.69 -20.52
N ALA A 383 28.50 -11.93 -20.07
CA ALA A 383 28.10 -11.72 -18.67
C ALA A 383 28.84 -12.63 -17.68
N PHE A 384 29.24 -13.82 -18.12
CA PHE A 384 29.93 -14.80 -17.28
C PHE A 384 31.41 -15.00 -17.64
N ALA A 385 31.90 -14.39 -18.72
CA ALA A 385 33.25 -14.58 -19.22
C ALA A 385 34.30 -14.41 -18.12
N GLY A 386 35.15 -15.43 -17.94
CA GLY A 386 36.25 -15.38 -16.97
C GLY A 386 35.83 -15.55 -15.50
N GLN A 387 34.53 -15.66 -15.20
CA GLN A 387 34.08 -16.02 -13.85
C GLN A 387 34.54 -17.43 -13.49
N LYS A 388 34.89 -17.62 -12.21
CA LYS A 388 35.48 -18.87 -11.70
C LYS A 388 34.58 -19.55 -10.68
N LEU A 389 34.47 -20.86 -10.83
CA LEU A 389 33.91 -21.77 -9.85
C LEU A 389 35.03 -22.62 -9.26
N TYR A 390 34.92 -22.91 -7.97
CA TYR A 390 35.89 -23.72 -7.24
C TYR A 390 35.18 -24.96 -6.69
N SER A 391 35.83 -26.12 -6.80
CA SER A 391 35.30 -27.36 -6.21
C SER A 391 35.11 -27.20 -4.70
N ALA A 392 34.07 -27.84 -4.16
CA ALA A 392 33.77 -27.84 -2.73
C ALA A 392 34.79 -28.66 -1.92
N ALA A 393 35.39 -29.67 -2.55
CA ALA A 393 36.39 -30.54 -1.96
C ALA A 393 37.72 -30.44 -2.70
N LYS A 394 38.80 -30.77 -1.99
CA LYS A 394 40.13 -30.94 -2.57
C LYS A 394 40.18 -32.23 -3.41
N ASN A 395 40.89 -32.18 -4.52
CA ASN A 395 41.20 -33.31 -5.38
C ASN A 395 42.29 -34.22 -4.74
N ALA A 396 42.69 -35.27 -5.46
CA ALA A 396 43.68 -36.24 -4.98
C ALA A 396 45.05 -35.62 -4.63
N ASP A 397 45.39 -34.49 -5.25
CA ASP A 397 46.64 -33.75 -5.00
C ASP A 397 46.51 -32.75 -3.83
N GLY A 398 45.39 -32.75 -3.11
CA GLY A 398 45.15 -31.86 -1.97
C GLY A 398 44.84 -30.41 -2.35
N LYS A 399 44.45 -30.15 -3.62
CA LYS A 399 44.15 -28.83 -4.17
C LYS A 399 42.68 -28.71 -4.61
N TYR A 400 42.15 -27.50 -4.74
CA TYR A 400 40.81 -27.26 -5.27
C TYR A 400 40.84 -27.13 -6.79
N ASP A 401 39.96 -27.83 -7.48
CA ASP A 401 39.78 -27.69 -8.92
C ASP A 401 39.16 -26.34 -9.25
N VAL A 402 39.65 -25.70 -10.31
CA VAL A 402 39.18 -24.40 -10.78
C VAL A 402 38.51 -24.57 -12.14
N TYR A 403 37.31 -24.04 -12.28
CA TYR A 403 36.53 -24.05 -13.51
C TYR A 403 36.26 -22.62 -13.94
N THR A 404 36.67 -22.24 -15.14
CA THR A 404 36.45 -20.89 -15.67
C THR A 404 35.42 -20.93 -16.78
N VAL A 405 34.45 -20.02 -16.76
CA VAL A 405 33.48 -19.93 -17.86
C VAL A 405 34.19 -19.48 -19.15
N SER A 406 34.06 -20.30 -20.19
CA SER A 406 34.57 -20.03 -21.53
C SER A 406 33.51 -19.29 -22.34
N ALA A 407 33.80 -18.05 -22.72
CA ALA A 407 32.89 -17.25 -23.52
C ALA A 407 32.66 -17.86 -24.91
N GLN A 408 33.72 -18.37 -25.55
CA GLN A 408 33.64 -18.95 -26.88
C GLN A 408 32.85 -20.26 -26.87
N ASP A 409 33.19 -21.20 -25.98
CA ASP A 409 32.49 -22.50 -25.93
C ASP A 409 31.02 -22.33 -25.50
N THR A 410 30.74 -21.37 -24.60
CA THR A 410 29.37 -20.98 -24.23
C THR A 410 28.61 -20.43 -25.44
N LYS A 411 29.23 -19.55 -26.23
CA LYS A 411 28.60 -19.02 -27.44
C LYS A 411 28.29 -20.15 -28.43
N ASP A 412 29.27 -21.00 -28.69
CA ASP A 412 29.14 -22.10 -29.66
C ASP A 412 28.08 -23.12 -29.25
N ALA A 413 28.01 -23.45 -27.95
CA ALA A 413 27.03 -24.39 -27.41
C ALA A 413 25.58 -23.89 -27.45
N ASN A 414 25.37 -22.57 -27.62
CA ASN A 414 24.05 -21.96 -27.63
C ASN A 414 23.63 -21.38 -28.99
N ASN A 415 24.35 -21.70 -30.06
CA ASN A 415 23.96 -21.30 -31.40
C ASN A 415 22.55 -21.82 -31.74
N ASN A 416 21.62 -20.89 -31.98
CA ASN A 416 20.21 -21.13 -32.31
C ASN A 416 19.33 -21.68 -31.17
N VAL A 417 19.80 -21.69 -29.91
CA VAL A 417 18.95 -22.03 -28.75
C VAL A 417 17.84 -21.01 -28.62
N LYS A 418 16.59 -21.45 -28.55
CA LYS A 418 15.42 -20.58 -28.44
C LYS A 418 15.03 -20.33 -26.99
N PHE A 419 14.37 -19.20 -26.73
CA PHE A 419 13.84 -18.91 -25.39
C PHE A 419 12.87 -20.01 -24.92
N GLY A 420 13.01 -20.42 -23.67
CA GLY A 420 12.30 -21.55 -23.06
C GLY A 420 13.03 -22.90 -23.18
N GLN A 421 14.08 -22.99 -23.99
CA GLN A 421 15.01 -24.13 -23.97
C GLN A 421 16.12 -23.91 -22.94
N ASN A 422 16.75 -25.01 -22.51
CA ASN A 422 17.91 -24.93 -21.64
C ASN A 422 19.12 -24.37 -22.41
N VAL A 423 19.80 -23.44 -21.75
CA VAL A 423 21.00 -22.75 -22.21
C VAL A 423 22.21 -23.36 -21.49
N ARG A 424 23.34 -23.48 -22.17
CA ARG A 424 24.55 -24.14 -21.64
C ARG A 424 25.63 -23.13 -21.32
N LEU A 425 26.04 -23.02 -20.06
CA LEU A 425 27.30 -22.33 -19.73
C LEU A 425 28.42 -23.35 -19.72
N VAL A 426 29.43 -23.13 -20.56
CA VAL A 426 30.53 -24.07 -20.72
C VAL A 426 31.73 -23.60 -19.93
N LEU A 427 32.21 -24.49 -19.06
CA LEU A 427 33.35 -24.31 -18.19
C LEU A 427 34.58 -24.99 -18.80
N VAL A 428 35.75 -24.43 -18.57
CA VAL A 428 37.04 -25.06 -18.87
C VAL A 428 37.78 -25.28 -17.55
N LYS A 429 38.26 -26.51 -17.35
CA LYS A 429 39.06 -26.85 -16.18
C LYS A 429 40.44 -26.20 -16.28
N GLY A 430 40.78 -25.37 -15.30
CA GLY A 430 42.08 -24.71 -15.18
C GLY A 430 42.99 -25.39 -14.16
N THR A 431 44.11 -24.73 -13.87
CA THR A 431 45.08 -25.20 -12.86
C THR A 431 44.47 -25.17 -11.45
N ALA A 432 44.57 -26.29 -10.72
CA ALA A 432 44.10 -26.40 -9.35
C ALA A 432 44.90 -25.53 -8.37
N VAL A 433 44.23 -25.05 -7.31
CA VAL A 433 44.78 -24.05 -6.36
C VAL A 433 44.76 -24.56 -4.92
N ASP A 434 45.69 -24.07 -4.09
CA ASP A 434 45.81 -24.51 -2.68
C ASP A 434 44.71 -23.93 -1.76
N SER A 435 44.14 -22.78 -2.14
CA SER A 435 43.11 -22.07 -1.39
C SER A 435 42.08 -21.41 -2.31
N ILE A 436 40.85 -21.24 -1.79
CA ILE A 436 39.75 -20.57 -2.48
C ILE A 436 39.72 -19.10 -2.04
N PRO A 437 39.52 -18.13 -2.96
CA PRO A 437 39.35 -16.74 -2.58
C PRO A 437 38.14 -16.54 -1.66
N SER A 438 38.33 -15.80 -0.56
CA SER A 438 37.19 -15.26 0.21
C SER A 438 36.50 -14.22 -0.65
N THR A 439 35.33 -14.54 -1.19
CA THR A 439 34.50 -13.56 -1.89
C THR A 439 33.25 -13.31 -1.08
N THR A 440 33.09 -12.07 -0.64
CA THR A 440 31.81 -11.53 -0.16
C THR A 440 31.22 -10.78 -1.35
N PRO A 441 30.14 -11.26 -2.00
CA PRO A 441 29.56 -10.57 -3.14
C PRO A 441 29.07 -9.17 -2.74
N SER A 442 29.40 -8.14 -3.53
CA SER A 442 29.01 -6.75 -3.26
C SER A 442 27.63 -6.36 -3.81
N GLU A 443 26.90 -7.28 -4.46
CA GLU A 443 25.51 -7.06 -4.91
C GLU A 443 24.65 -8.33 -4.83
N GLN A 444 23.33 -8.15 -4.64
CA GLN A 444 22.32 -9.21 -4.61
C GLN A 444 22.00 -9.74 -6.03
N GLY A 445 22.95 -10.41 -6.67
CA GLY A 445 22.64 -11.32 -7.78
C GLY A 445 21.97 -12.60 -7.24
N ASN A 446 21.09 -13.24 -8.02
CA ASN A 446 20.51 -14.53 -7.65
C ASN A 446 20.96 -15.63 -8.63
N SER A 447 20.79 -16.89 -8.22
CA SER A 447 21.17 -18.09 -8.97
C SER A 447 19.96 -18.92 -9.43
N ASP A 448 18.74 -18.39 -9.33
CA ASP A 448 17.50 -19.15 -9.52
C ASP A 448 17.28 -19.56 -10.98
N PHE A 449 18.10 -19.04 -11.89
CA PHE A 449 18.11 -19.39 -13.30
C PHE A 449 18.90 -20.68 -13.61
N LEU A 450 19.79 -21.11 -12.71
CA LEU A 450 20.51 -22.38 -12.83
C LEU A 450 19.58 -23.56 -12.49
N ASN A 451 19.74 -24.67 -13.19
CA ASN A 451 19.06 -25.93 -12.87
C ASN A 451 19.72 -26.73 -11.75
#